data_AF-A0A7H9SQY4-F1
#
_entry.id   AF-A0A7H9SQY4-F1
#
_cell.length_a   1.000
_cell.length_b   1.000
_cell.length_c   1.000
_cell.angle_alpha   90.00
_cell.angle_beta   90.00
_cell.angle_gamma   90.00
#
_symmetry.space_group_name_H-M   'P 1'
#
loop_
_entity.id
_entity.type
_entity.pdbx_description
1 polymer ?
#
loop_
_entity_poly.entity_id
_entity_poly.type
_entity_poly.pdbx_seq_one_letter_code
_entity_poly.pdbx_strand_id
1 'polypeptide(L)'
;MLLKELLTHITDDIMVGSSDVEKFNSVHFQKTIMDRLKICAEHHSRLLNFGKNIESFCSLVLVPQLIMTYASLVVNGFVLSTDRSDVSKTVILFNLSMSTLLQLILFALPSSQLNGQSLSVLDAVYDSKWYLFNAPMKRACTFIMMNGQEGICIKAGGIAKIDNPLLVDMLQRVFSAITLLRALVEG
;
A
#
# COMPACT_ATOMS: atom_id res chain seq x y z
N MET A 1 9.40 -5.83 -7.83
CA MET A 1 10.07 -7.12 -8.18
C MET A 1 11.44 -6.87 -8.80
N LEU A 2 11.55 -6.26 -9.99
CA LEU A 2 12.83 -6.01 -10.68
C LEU A 2 13.89 -5.28 -9.84
N LEU A 3 13.50 -4.28 -9.03
CA LEU A 3 14.45 -3.52 -8.21
C LEU A 3 15.06 -4.37 -7.08
N LYS A 4 14.27 -5.28 -6.49
CA LYS A 4 14.72 -6.20 -5.43
C LYS A 4 15.73 -7.20 -5.99
N GLU A 5 15.41 -7.82 -7.12
CA GLU A 5 16.31 -8.73 -7.85
C GLU A 5 17.60 -8.05 -8.31
N LEU A 6 17.50 -6.81 -8.82
CA LEU A 6 18.67 -6.01 -9.16
C LEU A 6 19.54 -5.71 -7.93
N LEU A 7 18.94 -5.44 -6.77
CA LEU A 7 19.70 -5.09 -5.56
C LEU A 7 20.38 -6.28 -4.89
N THR A 8 19.73 -7.45 -4.84
CA THR A 8 20.36 -8.68 -4.32
C THR A 8 21.50 -9.16 -5.22
N HIS A 9 21.36 -9.09 -6.54
CA HIS A 9 22.42 -9.53 -7.47
C HIS A 9 23.54 -8.50 -7.71
N ILE A 10 23.37 -7.23 -7.33
CA ILE A 10 24.39 -6.17 -7.53
C ILE A 10 25.72 -6.49 -6.84
N THR A 11 25.69 -7.19 -5.71
CA THR A 11 26.92 -7.49 -4.94
C THR A 11 27.51 -8.85 -5.28
N ASP A 12 26.68 -9.79 -5.75
CA ASP A 12 27.10 -11.14 -6.12
C ASP A 12 27.76 -11.20 -7.50
N ASP A 13 27.33 -10.38 -8.46
CA ASP A 13 27.93 -10.37 -9.81
C ASP A 13 29.29 -9.66 -9.89
N ILE A 14 29.66 -8.86 -8.88
CA ILE A 14 30.85 -8.02 -8.95
C ILE A 14 31.97 -8.58 -8.06
N MET A 15 33.01 -9.09 -8.71
CA MET A 15 34.22 -9.68 -8.13
C MET A 15 33.94 -10.90 -7.24
N VAL A 16 33.37 -11.95 -7.82
CA VAL A 16 33.29 -13.28 -7.18
C VAL A 16 34.71 -13.75 -6.86
N GLY A 17 35.04 -13.89 -5.57
CA GLY A 17 36.33 -14.40 -5.09
C GLY A 17 37.37 -13.37 -4.59
N SER A 18 37.08 -12.06 -4.66
CA SER A 18 37.97 -11.01 -4.13
C SER A 18 37.60 -10.62 -2.69
N SER A 19 38.60 -10.29 -1.87
CA SER A 19 38.38 -9.93 -0.46
C SER A 19 37.55 -8.63 -0.33
N ASP A 20 36.80 -8.49 0.76
CA ASP A 20 35.98 -7.30 1.03
C ASP A 20 36.80 -5.99 0.99
N VAL A 21 38.09 -6.06 1.32
CA VAL A 21 39.04 -4.93 1.30
C VAL A 21 39.46 -4.56 -0.13
N GLU A 22 39.65 -5.54 -1.00
CA GLU A 22 39.95 -5.30 -2.43
C GLU A 22 38.74 -4.71 -3.17
N LYS A 23 37.53 -5.19 -2.86
CA LYS A 23 36.30 -4.61 -3.39
C LYS A 23 36.12 -3.16 -2.93
N PHE A 24 36.42 -2.87 -1.67
CA PHE A 24 36.35 -1.51 -1.13
C PHE A 24 37.31 -0.55 -1.85
N ASN A 25 38.56 -0.95 -2.05
CA ASN A 25 39.61 -0.14 -2.69
C ASN A 25 39.50 -0.04 -4.22
N SER A 26 38.69 -0.89 -4.85
CA SER A 26 38.48 -0.88 -6.29
C SER A 26 37.69 0.35 -6.74
N VAL A 27 38.35 1.26 -7.47
CA VAL A 27 37.72 2.45 -8.07
C VAL A 27 36.59 2.05 -9.05
N HIS A 28 36.76 0.94 -9.78
CA HIS A 28 35.74 0.42 -10.69
C HIS A 28 34.49 -0.04 -9.92
N PHE A 29 34.67 -0.76 -8.81
CA PHE A 29 33.57 -1.25 -7.98
C PHE A 29 32.76 -0.08 -7.42
N GLN A 30 33.43 0.90 -6.81
CA GLN A 30 32.79 2.08 -6.25
C GLN A 30 32.06 2.90 -7.34
N LYS A 31 32.66 3.10 -8.51
CA LYS A 31 32.01 3.86 -9.59
C LYS A 31 30.74 3.18 -10.11
N THR A 32 30.78 1.87 -10.33
CA THR A 32 29.59 1.10 -10.76
C THR A 32 28.48 1.13 -9.72
N ILE A 33 28.80 1.02 -8.43
CA ILE A 33 27.81 1.11 -7.35
C ILE A 33 27.22 2.52 -7.26
N MET A 34 28.03 3.56 -7.43
CA MET A 34 27.54 4.95 -7.44
C MET A 34 26.50 5.17 -8.55
N ASP A 35 26.79 4.73 -9.77
CA ASP A 35 25.88 4.89 -10.91
C ASP A 35 24.56 4.14 -10.69
N ARG A 36 24.62 2.91 -10.16
CA ARG A 36 23.41 2.13 -9.84
C ARG A 36 22.61 2.75 -8.69
N LEU A 37 23.29 3.25 -7.66
CA LEU A 37 22.63 3.91 -6.53
C LEU A 37 21.94 5.21 -6.96
N LYS A 38 22.55 5.96 -7.89
CA LYS A 38 21.94 7.16 -8.47
C LYS A 38 20.66 6.81 -9.24
N ILE A 39 20.68 5.78 -10.07
CA ILE A 39 19.49 5.29 -10.79
C ILE A 39 18.41 4.86 -9.78
N CYS A 40 18.79 4.13 -8.72
CA CYS A 40 17.88 3.71 -7.68
C CYS A 40 17.24 4.89 -6.94
N ALA A 41 18.03 5.91 -6.59
CA ALA A 41 17.56 7.12 -5.93
C ALA A 41 16.58 7.91 -6.81
N GLU A 42 16.90 8.08 -8.10
CA GLU A 42 16.00 8.73 -9.07
C GLU A 42 14.70 7.94 -9.25
N HIS A 43 14.78 6.62 -9.35
CA HIS A 43 13.61 5.77 -9.49
C HIS A 43 12.73 5.80 -8.23
N HIS A 44 13.34 5.72 -7.04
CA HIS A 44 12.64 5.83 -5.77
C HIS A 44 11.95 7.18 -5.61
N SER A 45 12.63 8.28 -5.94
CA SER A 45 12.03 9.62 -5.92
C SER A 45 10.85 9.76 -6.90
N ARG A 46 10.97 9.19 -8.12
CA ARG A 46 9.86 9.18 -9.08
C ARG A 46 8.69 8.34 -8.59
N LEU A 47 8.95 7.18 -8.00
CA LEU A 47 7.93 6.29 -7.46
C LEU A 47 7.19 6.94 -6.29
N LEU A 48 7.91 7.63 -5.39
CA LEU A 48 7.30 8.41 -4.31
C LEU A 48 6.42 9.54 -4.83
N ASN A 49 6.88 10.31 -5.83
CA ASN A 49 6.07 11.36 -6.44
C ASN A 49 4.83 10.80 -7.14
N PHE A 50 4.98 9.67 -7.84
CA PHE A 50 3.86 8.98 -8.48
C PHE A 50 2.85 8.47 -7.44
N GLY A 51 3.34 7.88 -6.35
CA GLY A 51 2.53 7.46 -5.20
C GLY A 51 1.74 8.61 -4.60
N LYS A 52 2.36 9.77 -4.37
CA LYS A 52 1.69 10.98 -3.87
C LYS A 52 0.60 11.49 -4.82
N ASN A 53 0.86 11.49 -6.13
CA ASN A 53 -0.15 11.88 -7.11
C ASN A 53 -1.33 10.91 -7.09
N ILE A 54 -1.07 9.60 -7.14
CA ILE A 54 -2.12 8.58 -7.04
C ILE A 54 -2.89 8.74 -5.74
N GLU A 55 -2.21 8.91 -4.61
CA GLU A 55 -2.85 9.13 -3.32
C GLU A 55 -3.79 10.33 -3.36
N SER A 56 -3.37 11.46 -3.94
CA SER A 56 -4.22 12.65 -4.05
C SER A 56 -5.47 12.40 -4.92
N PHE A 57 -5.31 11.74 -6.08
CA PHE A 57 -6.43 11.43 -6.98
C PHE A 57 -7.38 10.40 -6.36
N CYS A 58 -6.83 9.32 -5.80
CA CYS A 58 -7.58 8.26 -5.16
C CYS A 58 -8.28 8.78 -3.90
N SER A 59 -7.62 9.56 -3.06
CA SER A 59 -8.20 10.16 -1.85
C SER A 59 -9.47 10.96 -2.17
N LEU A 60 -9.45 11.77 -3.24
CA LEU A 60 -10.59 12.57 -3.68
C LEU A 60 -11.80 11.69 -4.07
N VAL A 61 -11.56 10.54 -4.68
CA VAL A 61 -12.61 9.60 -5.14
C VAL A 61 -13.06 8.64 -4.03
N LEU A 62 -12.14 8.21 -3.19
CA LEU A 62 -12.36 7.16 -2.19
C LEU A 62 -13.15 7.66 -0.98
N VAL A 63 -12.96 8.91 -0.57
CA VAL A 63 -13.73 9.49 0.55
C VAL A 63 -15.24 9.45 0.30
N PRO A 64 -15.76 10.02 -0.82
CA PRO A 64 -17.20 9.93 -1.09
C PRO A 64 -17.65 8.49 -1.34
N GLN A 65 -16.83 7.64 -1.96
CA GLN A 65 -17.14 6.23 -2.15
C GLN A 65 -17.34 5.51 -0.80
N LEU A 66 -16.46 5.72 0.18
CA LEU A 66 -16.56 5.11 1.50
C LEU A 66 -17.86 5.53 2.23
N ILE A 67 -18.21 6.81 2.16
CA ILE A 67 -19.45 7.33 2.76
C ILE A 67 -20.67 6.71 2.08
N MET A 68 -20.68 6.66 0.74
CA MET A 68 -21.79 6.08 -0.03
C MET A 68 -21.96 4.59 0.23
N THR A 69 -20.86 3.83 0.29
CA THR A 69 -20.89 2.39 0.61
C THR A 69 -21.36 2.16 2.04
N TYR A 70 -20.91 2.96 3.02
CA TYR A 70 -21.36 2.86 4.41
C TYR A 70 -22.87 3.10 4.53
N ALA A 71 -23.36 4.20 3.98
CA ALA A 71 -24.78 4.54 4.02
C ALA A 71 -25.64 3.49 3.30
N SER A 72 -25.20 3.02 2.13
CA SER A 72 -25.89 1.97 1.38
C SER A 72 -25.98 0.68 2.18
N LEU A 73 -24.90 0.25 2.82
CA LEU A 73 -24.90 -0.98 3.62
C LEU A 73 -25.81 -0.90 4.84
N VAL A 74 -25.83 0.23 5.56
CA VAL A 74 -26.71 0.42 6.73
C VAL A 74 -28.17 0.42 6.31
N VAL A 75 -28.54 1.19 5.28
CA VAL A 75 -29.93 1.28 4.79
C VAL A 75 -30.40 -0.05 4.24
N ASN A 76 -29.62 -0.67 3.35
CA ASN A 76 -29.99 -1.95 2.73
C ASN A 76 -30.04 -3.07 3.77
N GLY A 77 -29.10 -3.09 4.71
CA GLY A 77 -29.08 -4.07 5.82
C GLY A 77 -30.27 -3.92 6.76
N PHE A 78 -30.71 -2.70 7.03
CA PHE A 78 -31.92 -2.42 7.82
C PHE A 78 -33.21 -2.80 7.09
N VAL A 79 -33.32 -2.49 5.80
CA VAL A 79 -34.48 -2.88 4.97
C VAL A 79 -34.60 -4.39 4.90
N LEU A 80 -33.49 -5.10 4.62
CA LEU A 80 -33.43 -6.56 4.60
C LEU A 80 -33.81 -7.20 5.94
N SER A 81 -33.52 -6.48 7.02
CA SER A 81 -33.81 -6.91 8.38
C SER A 81 -35.30 -6.79 8.74
N THR A 82 -35.99 -5.80 8.20
CA THR A 82 -37.36 -5.44 8.59
C THR A 82 -38.40 -5.98 7.60
N ASP A 83 -38.09 -5.96 6.30
CA ASP A 83 -39.02 -6.36 5.25
C ASP A 83 -38.61 -7.72 4.65
N ARG A 84 -39.41 -8.76 4.91
CA ARG A 84 -39.25 -10.10 4.30
C ARG A 84 -40.23 -10.35 3.14
N SER A 85 -41.07 -9.37 2.79
CA SER A 85 -42.24 -9.63 1.97
C SER A 85 -41.95 -9.61 0.46
N ASP A 86 -40.82 -9.03 0.02
CA ASP A 86 -40.53 -8.79 -1.39
C ASP A 86 -39.13 -9.28 -1.81
N VAL A 87 -39.09 -10.52 -2.32
CA VAL A 87 -37.84 -11.20 -2.73
C VAL A 87 -37.12 -10.44 -3.85
N SER A 88 -37.87 -9.82 -4.77
CA SER A 88 -37.29 -9.05 -5.89
C SER A 88 -36.50 -7.84 -5.40
N LYS A 89 -37.07 -7.06 -4.47
CA LYS A 89 -36.41 -5.90 -3.87
C LYS A 89 -35.18 -6.31 -3.07
N THR A 90 -35.29 -7.40 -2.30
CA THR A 90 -34.17 -7.97 -1.54
C THR A 90 -32.98 -8.31 -2.42
N VAL A 91 -33.21 -8.97 -3.56
CA VAL A 91 -32.13 -9.33 -4.50
C VAL A 91 -31.46 -8.09 -5.07
N ILE A 92 -32.22 -7.06 -5.46
CA ILE A 92 -31.68 -5.81 -6.01
C ILE A 92 -30.80 -5.07 -4.97
N LEU A 93 -31.29 -4.91 -3.74
CA LEU A 93 -30.55 -4.22 -2.66
C LEU A 93 -29.28 -4.98 -2.26
N PHE A 94 -29.34 -6.31 -2.23
CA PHE A 94 -28.16 -7.14 -1.99
C PHE A 94 -27.13 -6.99 -3.11
N ASN A 95 -27.57 -6.99 -4.37
CA ASN A 95 -26.68 -6.83 -5.52
C ASN A 95 -25.98 -5.46 -5.51
N LEU A 96 -26.72 -4.38 -5.21
CA LEU A 96 -26.18 -3.03 -5.10
C LEU A 96 -25.12 -2.93 -3.97
N SER A 97 -25.42 -3.52 -2.82
CA SER A 97 -24.50 -3.55 -1.67
C SER A 97 -23.23 -4.35 -2.01
N MET A 98 -23.37 -5.48 -2.68
CA MET A 98 -22.24 -6.31 -3.09
C MET A 98 -21.37 -5.61 -4.14
N SER A 99 -21.98 -4.88 -5.08
CA SER A 99 -21.26 -4.12 -6.11
C SER A 99 -20.39 -3.02 -5.51
N THR A 100 -20.93 -2.23 -4.58
CA THR A 100 -20.20 -1.15 -3.92
C THR A 100 -19.07 -1.67 -3.00
N LEU A 101 -19.30 -2.80 -2.33
CA LEU A 101 -18.27 -3.51 -1.58
C LEU A 101 -17.16 -4.06 -2.49
N LEU A 102 -17.52 -4.67 -3.62
CA LEU A 102 -16.55 -5.19 -4.58
C LEU A 102 -15.68 -4.07 -5.14
N GLN A 103 -16.28 -2.92 -5.47
CA GLN A 103 -15.53 -1.74 -5.92
C GLN A 103 -14.50 -1.32 -4.87
N LEU A 104 -14.87 -1.30 -3.58
CA LEU A 104 -13.96 -0.95 -2.50
C LEU A 104 -12.82 -1.98 -2.32
N ILE A 105 -13.11 -3.27 -2.44
CA ILE A 105 -12.12 -4.35 -2.41
C ILE A 105 -11.14 -4.22 -3.59
N LEU A 106 -11.64 -3.90 -4.79
CA LEU A 106 -10.81 -3.69 -5.98
C LEU A 106 -9.82 -2.52 -5.80
N PHE A 107 -10.18 -1.50 -5.02
CA PHE A 107 -9.24 -0.43 -4.65
C PHE A 107 -8.30 -0.82 -3.51
N ALA A 108 -8.77 -1.56 -2.51
CA ALA A 108 -7.98 -1.92 -1.33
C ALA A 108 -6.89 -2.96 -1.62
N LEU A 109 -7.16 -3.95 -2.48
CA LEU A 109 -6.19 -5.02 -2.78
C LEU A 109 -4.89 -4.48 -3.40
N PRO A 110 -4.91 -3.71 -4.51
CA PRO A 110 -3.69 -3.13 -5.06
C PRO A 110 -3.02 -2.15 -4.09
N SER A 111 -3.80 -1.39 -3.32
CA SER A 111 -3.28 -0.44 -2.32
C SER A 111 -2.46 -1.16 -1.24
N SER A 112 -2.96 -2.29 -0.72
CA SER A 112 -2.25 -3.10 0.26
C SER A 112 -1.00 -3.77 -0.33
N GLN A 113 -1.07 -4.25 -1.57
CA GLN A 113 0.07 -4.83 -2.29
C GLN A 113 1.15 -3.79 -2.61
N LEU A 114 0.75 -2.59 -3.04
CA LEU A 114 1.65 -1.45 -3.28
C LEU A 114 2.41 -1.10 -2.00
N ASN A 115 1.71 -1.03 -0.87
CA ASN A 115 2.33 -0.79 0.41
C ASN A 115 3.35 -1.88 0.76
N GLY A 116 2.97 -3.16 0.66
CA GLY A 116 3.89 -4.28 0.91
C GLY A 116 5.10 -4.32 -0.02
N GLN A 117 4.90 -4.04 -1.32
CA GLN A 117 6.00 -3.97 -2.28
C GLN A 117 6.94 -2.80 -1.99
N SER A 118 6.41 -1.64 -1.59
CA SER A 118 7.23 -0.49 -1.23
C SER A 118 8.13 -0.77 -0.01
N LEU A 119 7.63 -1.49 0.99
CA LEU A 119 8.41 -1.95 2.14
C LEU A 119 9.47 -2.99 1.74
N SER A 120 9.14 -3.92 0.85
CA SER A 120 10.10 -4.95 0.40
C SER A 120 11.34 -4.39 -0.32
N VAL A 121 11.24 -3.17 -0.87
CA VAL A 121 12.38 -2.46 -1.46
C VAL A 121 13.37 -2.01 -0.37
N LEU A 122 12.87 -1.58 0.80
CA LEU A 122 13.73 -1.26 1.93
C LEU A 122 14.49 -2.48 2.44
N ASP A 123 13.80 -3.62 2.56
CA ASP A 123 14.41 -4.87 2.99
C ASP A 123 15.55 -5.28 2.07
N ALA A 124 15.38 -5.09 0.75
CA ALA A 124 16.42 -5.35 -0.24
C ALA A 124 17.64 -4.40 -0.10
N VAL A 125 17.40 -3.12 0.21
CA VAL A 125 18.48 -2.16 0.49
C VAL A 125 19.18 -2.49 1.81
N TYR A 126 18.45 -3.00 2.81
CA TYR A 126 19.02 -3.43 4.08
C TYR A 126 19.91 -4.67 3.94
N ASP A 127 19.48 -5.63 3.12
CA ASP A 127 20.23 -6.87 2.83
C ASP A 127 21.44 -6.64 1.91
N SER A 128 21.52 -5.46 1.26
CA SER A 128 22.72 -5.08 0.52
C SER A 128 23.91 -4.94 1.47
N LYS A 129 25.14 -5.24 1.02
CA LYS A 129 26.37 -5.03 1.80
C LYS A 129 26.75 -3.54 1.90
N TRP A 130 25.80 -2.70 2.33
CA TRP A 130 25.92 -1.24 2.41
C TRP A 130 27.07 -0.77 3.31
N TYR A 131 27.52 -1.64 4.22
CA TYR A 131 28.70 -1.41 5.06
C TYR A 131 30.02 -1.33 4.26
N LEU A 132 30.08 -1.91 3.05
CA LEU A 132 31.23 -1.84 2.13
C LEU A 132 31.22 -0.58 1.25
N PHE A 133 30.25 0.32 1.40
CA PHE A 133 30.15 1.51 0.56
C PHE A 133 30.92 2.70 1.15
N ASN A 134 31.38 3.59 0.27
CA ASN A 134 31.98 4.85 0.67
C ASN A 134 30.98 5.77 1.38
N ALA A 135 31.48 6.71 2.20
CA ALA A 135 30.67 7.66 2.97
C ALA A 135 29.51 8.35 2.21
N PRO A 136 29.70 8.89 0.98
CA PRO A 136 28.61 9.50 0.22
C PRO A 136 27.50 8.51 -0.18
N MET A 137 27.86 7.27 -0.52
CA MET A 137 26.89 6.23 -0.88
C MET A 137 26.11 5.73 0.33
N LYS A 138 26.79 5.54 1.47
CA LYS A 138 26.13 5.20 2.74
C LYS A 138 25.07 6.24 3.08
N ARG A 139 25.39 7.53 2.96
CA ARG A 139 24.45 8.62 3.21
C ARG A 139 23.24 8.55 2.27
N ALA A 140 23.44 8.27 0.98
CA ALA A 140 22.36 8.11 0.02
C ALA A 140 21.48 6.89 0.32
N CYS A 141 22.06 5.74 0.70
CA CYS A 141 21.30 4.56 1.16
C CYS A 141 20.46 4.89 2.39
N THR A 142 21.03 5.58 3.39
CA THR A 142 20.29 6.01 4.58
C THR A 142 19.13 6.94 4.22
N PHE A 143 19.31 7.88 3.29
CA PHE A 143 18.23 8.74 2.81
C PHE A 143 17.11 7.94 2.13
N ILE A 144 17.45 6.96 1.29
CA ILE A 144 16.46 6.10 0.64
C ILE A 144 15.71 5.26 1.69
N MET A 145 16.43 4.73 2.68
CA MET A 145 15.82 3.97 3.77
C MET A 145 14.87 4.84 4.60
N MET A 146 15.29 6.03 5.01
CA MET A 146 14.45 6.95 5.79
C MET A 146 13.21 7.39 5.02
N ASN A 147 13.32 7.65 3.70
CA ASN A 147 12.18 8.06 2.89
C ASN A 147 11.26 6.89 2.50
N GLY A 148 11.79 5.67 2.38
CA GLY A 148 10.99 4.49 2.03
C GLY A 148 10.30 3.84 3.23
N GLN A 149 10.71 4.13 4.47
CA GLN A 149 10.09 3.62 5.70
C GLN A 149 8.60 3.98 5.80
N GLU A 150 8.22 5.15 5.30
CA GLU A 150 6.82 5.43 5.00
C GLU A 150 6.48 4.78 3.66
N GLY A 151 6.09 3.51 3.71
CA GLY A 151 5.60 2.80 2.53
C GLY A 151 4.52 3.61 1.79
N ILE A 152 4.42 3.39 0.47
CA ILE A 152 3.43 4.08 -0.37
C ILE A 152 2.04 3.60 0.07
N CYS A 153 1.41 4.43 0.89
CA CYS A 153 0.13 4.13 1.48
C CYS A 153 -0.92 5.09 0.93
N ILE A 154 -1.93 4.54 0.25
CA ILE A 154 -3.05 5.33 -0.26
C ILE A 154 -3.96 5.64 0.93
N LYS A 155 -3.94 6.89 1.39
CA LYS A 155 -4.84 7.39 2.44
C LYS A 155 -6.10 7.99 1.82
N ALA A 156 -7.27 7.54 2.25
CA ALA A 156 -8.53 8.23 2.01
C ALA A 156 -8.63 9.47 2.91
N GLY A 157 -8.73 10.65 2.29
CA GLY A 157 -8.89 11.95 2.97
C GLY A 157 -7.70 12.37 3.83
N GLY A 158 -6.57 11.66 3.77
CA GLY A 158 -5.43 11.85 4.67
C GLY A 158 -5.61 11.25 6.07
N ILE A 159 -6.76 10.63 6.36
CA ILE A 159 -7.14 10.18 7.72
C ILE A 159 -7.15 8.65 7.82
N ALA A 160 -7.70 7.96 6.82
CA ALA A 160 -7.85 6.52 6.83
C ALA A 160 -6.95 5.87 5.78
N LYS A 161 -6.03 4.99 6.21
CA LYS A 161 -5.28 4.14 5.28
C LYS A 161 -6.24 3.12 4.68
N ILE A 162 -6.38 3.07 3.35
CA ILE A 162 -7.19 2.01 2.75
C ILE A 162 -6.40 0.72 2.80
N ASP A 163 -6.74 -0.10 3.77
CA ASP A 163 -6.20 -1.43 3.97
C ASP A 163 -7.34 -2.43 4.25
N ASN A 164 -7.00 -3.72 4.21
CA ASN A 164 -7.97 -4.77 4.55
C ASN A 164 -8.56 -4.60 5.96
N PRO A 165 -7.77 -4.21 7.00
CA PRO A 165 -8.31 -3.87 8.32
C PRO A 165 -9.42 -2.82 8.31
N LEU A 166 -9.28 -1.73 7.54
CA LEU A 166 -10.30 -0.68 7.43
C LEU A 166 -11.64 -1.23 6.91
N LEU A 167 -11.59 -2.15 5.94
CA LEU A 167 -12.80 -2.80 5.41
C LEU A 167 -13.51 -3.62 6.49
N VAL A 168 -12.76 -4.34 7.30
CA VAL A 168 -13.31 -5.16 8.39
C VAL A 168 -13.92 -4.28 9.48
N ASP A 169 -13.22 -3.21 9.88
CA ASP A 169 -13.72 -2.23 10.86
C ASP A 169 -15.00 -1.55 10.35
N MET A 170 -15.02 -1.14 9.08
CA MET A 170 -16.20 -0.56 8.44
C MET A 170 -17.39 -1.53 8.48
N LEU A 171 -17.19 -2.80 8.11
CA LEU A 171 -18.24 -3.81 8.16
C LEU A 171 -18.76 -4.02 9.60
N GLN A 172 -17.87 -4.09 10.59
CA GLN A 172 -18.27 -4.23 12.00
C GLN A 172 -19.14 -3.04 12.46
N ARG A 173 -18.76 -1.81 12.08
CA ARG A 173 -19.56 -0.60 12.37
C ARG A 173 -20.92 -0.63 11.70
N VAL A 174 -21.00 -1.10 10.46
CA VAL A 174 -22.29 -1.30 9.76
C VAL A 174 -23.17 -2.28 10.52
N PHE A 175 -22.64 -3.45 10.91
CA PHE A 175 -23.38 -4.44 11.69
C PHE A 175 -23.90 -3.87 13.00
N SER A 176 -23.03 -3.17 13.75
CA SER A 176 -23.41 -2.52 15.00
C SER A 176 -24.53 -1.48 14.78
N ALA A 177 -24.43 -0.65 13.75
CA ALA A 177 -25.45 0.35 13.41
C ALA A 177 -26.79 -0.30 13.07
N ILE A 178 -26.79 -1.38 12.27
CA ILE A 178 -28.00 -2.13 11.94
C ILE A 178 -28.64 -2.71 13.21
N THR A 179 -27.85 -3.34 14.08
CA THR A 179 -28.35 -3.91 15.34
C THR A 179 -28.98 -2.84 16.24
N LEU A 180 -28.34 -1.67 16.36
CA LEU A 180 -28.89 -0.55 17.13
C LEU A 180 -30.20 -0.02 16.54
N LEU A 181 -30.25 0.17 15.22
CA LEU A 181 -31.47 0.62 14.54
C LEU A 181 -32.62 -0.37 14.71
N ARG A 182 -32.35 -1.68 14.66
CA ARG A 182 -33.36 -2.71 14.93
C ARG A 182 -33.85 -2.64 16.37
N ALA A 183 -32.94 -2.53 17.34
CA ALA A 183 -33.30 -2.44 18.75
C ALA A 183 -34.18 -1.20 19.06
N LEU A 184 -33.98 -0.08 18.36
CA LEU A 184 -34.79 1.13 18.50
C LEU A 184 -36.17 1.05 17.84
N VAL A 185 -36.35 0.17 16.86
CA VAL A 185 -37.64 -0.01 16.16
C VAL A 185 -38.48 -1.12 16.80
N GLU A 186 -37.83 -2.12 17.40
CA GLU A 186 -38.49 -3.25 18.07
C GLU A 186 -38.82 -2.98 19.56
N GLY A 187 -38.20 -1.97 20.18
CA GLY A 187 -38.42 -1.55 21.58
C GLY A 187 -39.39 -0.39 21.72
#